data_AF-A0A7C3G7V5-F1
#
_entry.id   AF-A0A7C3G7V5-F1
#
_cell.length_a   1.000
_cell.length_b   1.000
_cell.length_c   1.000
_cell.angle_alpha   90.00
_cell.angle_beta   90.00
_cell.angle_gamma   90.00
#
_symmetry.space_group_name_H-M   'P 1'
#
loop_
_entity.id
_entity.type
_entity.pdbx_description
1 polymer ?
#
loop_
_entity_poly.entity_id
_entity_poly.type
_entity_poly.pdbx_seq_one_letter_code
_entity_poly.pdbx_strand_id
1 'polypeptide(L)'
;MTIHPGAMGVLWEEIRSASQRSQIIVTTHSPDLLDMCNVNQIRVLEKENGVTRVGSVAAEQKAIVQSKLFAPGELLRAQGLARASES
;
A
#
# COMPACT_ATOMS: atom_id res chain seq x y z
N MET A 1 10.36 -10.11 10.35
CA MET A 1 9.35 -11.03 10.92
C MET A 1 8.57 -11.60 9.76
N THR A 2 8.56 -12.93 9.60
CA THR A 2 7.87 -13.58 8.49
C THR A 2 6.49 -14.01 8.95
N ILE A 3 5.46 -13.36 8.43
CA ILE A 3 4.08 -13.83 8.57
C ILE A 3 3.85 -14.85 7.46
N HIS A 4 3.33 -16.02 7.84
CA HIS A 4 2.99 -17.05 6.86
C HIS A 4 1.91 -16.50 5.90
N PRO A 5 2.05 -16.66 4.56
CA PRO A 5 1.10 -16.09 3.59
C PRO A 5 -0.37 -16.48 3.88
N GLY A 6 -0.61 -17.73 4.29
CA GLY A 6 -1.94 -18.22 4.65
C GLY A 6 -2.56 -17.58 5.91
N ALA A 7 -1.77 -16.88 6.74
CA ALA A 7 -2.26 -16.15 7.90
C ALA A 7 -2.52 -14.66 7.61
N MET A 8 -2.09 -14.15 6.46
CA MET A 8 -2.16 -12.73 6.15
C MET A 8 -3.62 -12.24 6.01
N GLY A 9 -4.51 -13.06 5.44
CA GLY A 9 -5.92 -12.72 5.32
C GLY A 9 -6.61 -12.57 6.69
N VAL A 10 -6.29 -13.44 7.65
CA VAL A 10 -6.81 -13.35 9.02
C VAL A 10 -6.28 -12.08 9.69
N LEU A 11 -4.98 -11.81 9.58
CA LEU A 11 -4.39 -10.59 10.12
C LEU A 11 -5.03 -9.33 9.54
N TRP A 12 -5.25 -9.29 8.22
CA TRP A 12 -5.89 -8.17 7.57
C TRP A 12 -7.32 -7.96 8.07
N GLU A 13 -8.08 -9.02 8.26
CA GLU A 13 -9.44 -8.92 8.80
C GLU A 13 -9.45 -8.35 10.22
N GLU A 14 -8.52 -8.77 11.08
CA GLU A 14 -8.37 -8.21 12.43
C GLU A 14 -8.00 -6.72 12.38
N ILE A 15 -7.04 -6.33 11.51
CA ILE A 15 -6.68 -4.93 11.29
C ILE A 15 -7.89 -4.13 10.82
N ARG A 16 -8.65 -4.66 9.84
CA ARG A 16 -9.83 -4.02 9.28
C ARG A 16 -10.92 -3.84 10.34
N SER A 17 -11.20 -4.87 11.13
CA SER A 17 -12.15 -4.83 12.25
C SER A 17 -11.74 -3.78 13.29
N ALA A 18 -10.47 -3.78 13.70
CA ALA A 18 -9.96 -2.79 14.65
C ALA A 18 -10.01 -1.35 14.08
N SER A 19 -9.78 -1.18 12.77
CA SER A 19 -9.82 0.13 12.10
C SER A 19 -11.20 0.81 12.14
N GLN A 20 -12.27 0.05 12.41
CA GLN A 20 -13.62 0.61 12.58
C GLN A 20 -13.79 1.35 13.91
N ARG A 21 -12.92 1.09 14.89
CA ARG A 21 -12.98 1.66 16.25
C ARG A 21 -11.87 2.66 16.52
N SER A 22 -10.75 2.57 15.80
CA SER A 22 -9.62 3.48 15.95
C SER A 22 -8.84 3.63 14.65
N GLN A 23 -8.06 4.71 14.51
CA GLN A 23 -7.16 4.87 13.38
C GLN A 23 -5.96 3.92 13.52
N ILE A 24 -5.66 3.16 12.47
CA ILE A 24 -4.51 2.27 12.40
C ILE A 24 -3.63 2.68 11.22
N ILE A 25 -2.33 2.86 11.49
CA ILE A 25 -1.31 3.12 10.47
C ILE A 25 -0.39 1.90 10.45
N VAL A 26 -0.26 1.29 9.28
CA VAL A 26 0.62 0.13 9.05
C VAL A 26 1.73 0.55 8.11
N THR A 27 2.98 0.31 8.50
CA THR A 27 4.12 0.37 7.59
C THR A 27 4.44 -1.04 7.11
N THR A 28 4.54 -1.23 5.80
CA THR A 28 4.75 -2.56 5.23
C THR A 28 5.54 -2.47 3.92
N HIS A 29 6.41 -3.47 3.71
CA HIS A 29 6.99 -3.79 2.41
C HIS A 29 6.42 -5.12 1.86
N SER A 30 5.42 -5.72 2.52
CA SER A 30 4.77 -6.94 2.06
C SER A 30 3.81 -6.60 0.91
N PRO A 31 4.08 -7.08 -0.31
CA PRO A 31 3.17 -6.83 -1.42
C PRO A 31 1.83 -7.54 -1.21
N ASP A 32 1.82 -8.71 -0.56
CA ASP A 32 0.59 -9.45 -0.25
C ASP A 32 -0.36 -8.66 0.65
N LEU A 33 0.17 -7.91 1.63
CA LEU A 33 -0.66 -7.02 2.45
C LEU A 33 -1.19 -5.83 1.65
N LEU A 34 -0.40 -5.29 0.70
CA LEU A 34 -0.85 -4.20 -0.16
C LEU A 34 -1.97 -4.62 -1.11
N ASP A 35 -1.97 -5.88 -1.57
CA ASP A 35 -3.02 -6.44 -2.44
C ASP A 35 -4.41 -6.45 -1.75
N MET A 36 -4.44 -6.41 -0.42
CA MET A 36 -5.67 -6.33 0.37
C MET A 36 -6.15 -4.90 0.66
N CYS A 37 -5.31 -3.90 0.42
CA CYS A 37 -5.61 -2.50 0.68
C CYS A 37 -6.35 -1.85 -0.50
N ASN A 38 -7.28 -0.93 -0.21
CA ASN A 38 -7.74 -0.01 -1.25
C ASN A 38 -6.59 0.95 -1.60
N VAL A 39 -6.31 1.17 -2.89
CA VAL A 39 -5.21 2.05 -3.33
C VAL A 39 -5.30 3.48 -2.76
N ASN A 40 -6.50 3.96 -2.45
CA ASN A 40 -6.69 5.27 -1.80
C ASN A 40 -6.17 5.33 -0.36
N GLN A 41 -6.05 4.18 0.31
CA GLN A 41 -5.53 4.06 1.67
C GLN A 41 -3.99 3.96 1.70
N ILE A 42 -3.36 3.67 0.55
CA ILE A 42 -1.91 3.52 0.46
C ILE A 42 -1.23 4.88 0.44
N ARG A 43 -0.13 4.99 1.18
CA ARG A 43 0.80 6.12 1.15
C ARG A 43 2.20 5.63 0.82
N VAL A 44 2.85 6.27 -0.14
CA VAL A 44 4.20 5.94 -0.60
C VAL A 44 5.18 6.87 0.08
N LEU A 45 6.25 6.29 0.64
CA LEU A 45 7.36 7.01 1.24
C LEU A 45 8.55 6.97 0.29
N GLU A 46 9.11 8.14 0.00
CA GLU A 46 10.29 8.30 -0.84
C GLU A 46 11.29 9.23 -0.15
N LYS A 47 12.58 9.03 -0.41
CA LYS A 47 13.64 9.91 0.07
C LYS A 47 14.16 10.73 -1.10
N GLU A 48 13.85 12.02 -1.09
CA GLU A 48 14.24 12.97 -2.13
C GLU A 48 15.13 14.05 -1.51
N ASN A 49 16.34 14.26 -2.05
CA ASN A 49 17.28 15.28 -1.58
C ASN A 49 17.53 15.24 -0.06
N GLY A 50 17.60 14.03 0.52
CA GLY A 50 17.80 13.83 1.95
C GLY A 50 16.54 13.95 2.83
N VAL A 51 15.40 14.35 2.25
CA VAL A 51 14.13 14.53 2.95
C VAL A 51 13.19 13.36 2.65
N THR A 52 12.58 12.79 3.68
CA THR A 52 11.50 11.80 3.51
C THR A 52 10.21 12.52 3.17
N ARG A 53 9.63 12.20 2.01
CA ARG A 53 8.32 12.65 1.58
C ARG A 53 7.35 11.49 1.64
N VAL A 54 6.11 11.78 2.03
CA VAL A 54 5.01 10.84 2.06
C VAL A 54 3.85 11.41 1.27
N GLY A 55 3.21 10.59 0.43
CA GLY A 55 2.08 11.04 -0.38
C GLY A 55 1.23 9.89 -0.87
N SER A 56 0.16 10.18 -1.60
CA SER A 56 -0.64 9.16 -2.26
C SER A 56 0.18 8.45 -3.35
N VAL A 57 -0.28 7.27 -3.76
CA VAL A 57 0.21 6.61 -4.98
C VAL A 57 0.04 7.54 -6.17
N ALA A 58 1.01 7.57 -7.09
CA ALA A 58 0.97 8.32 -8.33
C ALA A 58 -0.32 8.05 -9.13
N ALA A 59 -0.84 9.07 -9.80
CA ALA A 59 -2.17 9.02 -10.42
C ALA A 59 -2.28 7.91 -11.47
N GLU A 60 -1.22 7.70 -12.25
CA GLU A 60 -1.13 6.69 -13.30
C GLU A 60 -1.19 5.29 -12.70
N GLN A 61 -0.41 5.02 -11.65
CA GLN A 61 -0.42 3.74 -10.95
C GLN A 61 -1.74 3.49 -10.23
N LYS A 62 -2.32 4.55 -9.65
CA LYS A 62 -3.64 4.49 -9.02
C LYS A 62 -4.72 4.09 -10.03
N ALA A 63 -4.69 4.66 -11.24
CA ALA A 63 -5.63 4.34 -12.31
C ALA A 63 -5.47 2.89 -12.79
N ILE A 64 -4.24 2.38 -12.88
CA ILE A 64 -3.95 0.97 -13.21
C ILE A 64 -4.59 0.02 -12.19
N VAL A 65 -4.42 0.29 -10.88
CA VAL A 65 -5.03 -0.53 -9.82
C VAL A 65 -6.55 -0.44 -9.84
N GLN A 66 -7.11 0.77 -10.00
CA GLN A 66 -8.56 0.95 -10.06
C GLN A 66 -9.20 0.27 -11.27
N SER A 67 -8.46 0.19 -12.38
CA SER A 67 -8.86 -0.53 -13.58
C SER A 67 -8.63 -2.05 -13.46
N LYS A 68 -8.15 -2.54 -12.31
CA LYS A 68 -7.84 -3.95 -12.02
C LYS A 68 -6.88 -4.59 -13.01
N LEU A 69 -6.00 -3.79 -13.64
CA LEU A 69 -4.98 -4.29 -14.55
C LEU A 69 -3.82 -4.92 -13.77
N PHE A 70 -3.56 -4.41 -12.57
CA PHE A 70 -2.62 -4.95 -11.59
C PHE A 70 -3.17 -4.74 -10.18
N ALA A 71 -2.85 -5.63 -9.25
CA ALA A 71 -2.98 -5.37 -7.83
C ALA A 71 -1.81 -4.49 -7.32
N PRO A 72 -1.98 -3.73 -6.21
CA PRO A 72 -0.93 -2.87 -5.67
C PRO A 72 0.42 -3.55 -5.41
N GLY A 73 0.40 -4.77 -4.87
CA GLY A 73 1.57 -5.58 -4.60
C GLY A 73 2.21 -6.12 -5.88
N GLU A 74 1.44 -6.42 -6.92
CA GLU A 74 1.98 -6.75 -8.24
C GLU A 74 2.72 -5.56 -8.86
N LEU A 75 2.16 -4.34 -8.76
CA LEU A 75 2.86 -3.11 -9.19
C LEU A 75 4.17 -2.90 -8.43
N LEU A 76 4.14 -3.07 -7.10
CA LEU A 76 5.34 -2.97 -6.27
C LEU A 76 6.44 -3.93 -6.75
N ARG A 77 6.09 -5.18 -7.10
CA ARG A 77 7.04 -6.18 -7.59
C ARG A 77 7.55 -5.86 -9.00
N ALA A 78 6.69 -5.37 -9.89
CA ALA A 78 7.02 -5.14 -11.28
C ALA A 78 7.93 -3.92 -11.49
N GLN A 79 7.62 -2.81 -10.82
CA GLN A 79 8.29 -1.52 -11.06
C GLN A 79 8.39 -0.62 -9.82
N GLY A 80 7.92 -1.07 -8.66
CA GLY A 80 7.79 -0.24 -7.46
C GLY A 80 6.50 0.59 -7.44
N LEU A 81 6.26 1.25 -6.30
CA LEU A 81 5.22 2.26 -6.16
C LEU A 81 5.88 3.64 -6.10
N ALA A 82 5.33 4.57 -6.86
CA ALA A 82 5.73 5.96 -6.91
C ALA A 82 4.73 6.83 -6.15
N ARG A 83 5.25 7.86 -5.49
CA ARG A 83 4.42 8.90 -4.86
C ARG A 83 3.90 9.86 -5.93
N ALA A 84 2.71 10.41 -5.72
CA ALA A 84 2.23 11.53 -6.52
C ALA A 84 3.16 12.75 -6.33
N SER A 85 3.61 13.34 -7.44
CA SER A 85 4.32 14.62 -7.42
C SER A 85 3.39 15.71 -6.90
N GLU A 86 3.89 16.55 -5.99
CA GLU A 86 3.18 17.77 -5.59
C GLU A 86 3.19 18.71 -6.81
N SER A 87 2.00 19.13 -7.27
CA SER A 87 1.86 20.20 -8.28
C SER A 87 2.10 21.57 -7.66
#